data_AF-A0A9L0SL30-F1
#
_entry.id   AF-A0A9L0SL30-F1
#
_cell.length_a   1.000
_cell.length_b   1.000
_cell.length_c   1.000
_cell.angle_alpha   90.00
_cell.angle_beta   90.00
_cell.angle_gamma   90.00
#
_symmetry.space_group_name_H-M   'P 1'
#
loop_
_entity.id
_entity.type
_entity.pdbx_description
1 polymer ?
#
loop_
_entity_poly.entity_id
_entity_poly.type
_entity_poly.pdbx_seq_one_letter_code
_entity_poly.pdbx_strand_id
1 'polypeptide(L)'
;MKAENIKSFLRSFTKLPHLAGTEQNLLLAKKIQTQWKKFGLDSAKLVHYDVLLSYPNETNANYISVMDEHGVEIFKTSYLEPPPDGYENVTNIVPPYNAFSAQGTPEGDLIYVNYARTEDFFKLEREMSINCTGKIVIARYGKIFRGNKVKNAMLAGAIGIILYSDPADYFALGGNVLNLNGAGDPLTPGYPAKEYTFRLDVEEGVGIPKIPVHPIGYNDAEILLRHIGGSAPPDESWKGSLNVDYNIGPGFTGHDSFRKVRMHVHNTNKITRIYNVIGTIRGSVEPDRYVILGGHRDSWVFGAIDPTSGTAVLQEIVQSFGKLMSKGWKPRRTIIFASWDAEEFGLLGSTEWAEENAKTLQERSIAYINSDSSIEGNYTLRVDCTPLLYQLVYQLTKEISSPDDGFENKSLYESWLEKDPSSENKNFPRINKLGSGSDFEAYFQRLGIASGRARYTKNRKTDKYSSYPVYHTIYETFELVENFYDPTFKKQLSVAQLRGALVYELADSKIIPFNIQDYAKALKNYATSIYNLSKKHDQQLRDHGVSFDSLFSAVKNFSEAASDFHRRLTQVDLNDPIAVRIMNDQLMLLERAFIDPLGLPGRQFYSLDLFPYILGF
;
A
#
# COMPACT_ATOMS: atom_id res chain seq x y z
N MET A 1 -10.53 -12.64 21.22
CA MET A 1 -10.23 -11.22 20.93
C MET A 1 -11.38 -10.35 21.42
N LYS A 2 -11.14 -9.09 21.79
CA LYS A 2 -12.16 -8.14 22.29
C LYS A 2 -12.05 -6.77 21.63
N ALA A 3 -13.19 -6.18 21.24
CA ALA A 3 -13.26 -4.84 20.64
C ALA A 3 -12.68 -3.75 21.57
N GLU A 4 -12.98 -3.81 22.87
CA GLU A 4 -12.48 -2.83 23.85
C GLU A 4 -10.95 -2.85 23.99
N ASN A 5 -10.32 -4.01 23.81
CA ASN A 5 -8.86 -4.09 23.80
C ASN A 5 -8.28 -3.38 22.57
N ILE A 6 -8.86 -3.60 21.39
CA ILE A 6 -8.43 -2.95 20.13
C ILE A 6 -8.58 -1.43 20.28
N LYS A 7 -9.72 -0.96 20.81
CA LYS A 7 -9.96 0.44 21.13
C LYS A 7 -8.89 1.02 22.06
N SER A 8 -8.58 0.32 23.15
CA SER A 8 -7.56 0.73 24.11
C SER A 8 -6.16 0.78 23.48
N PHE A 9 -5.80 -0.20 22.66
CA PHE A 9 -4.53 -0.20 21.93
C PHE A 9 -4.45 0.99 20.99
N LEU A 10 -5.48 1.21 20.16
CA LEU A 10 -5.55 2.32 19.21
C LEU A 10 -5.36 3.65 19.95
N ARG A 11 -6.15 3.91 21.00
CA ARG A 11 -6.02 5.13 21.81
C ARG A 11 -4.62 5.32 22.39
N SER A 12 -3.95 4.22 22.75
CA SER A 12 -2.64 4.27 23.36
C SER A 12 -1.51 4.55 22.37
N PHE A 13 -1.75 4.40 21.07
CA PHE A 13 -0.77 4.52 20.01
C PHE A 13 -0.90 5.82 19.21
N THR A 14 -2.09 6.43 19.18
CA THR A 14 -2.40 7.62 18.37
C THR A 14 -2.31 8.96 19.12
N LYS A 15 -1.74 8.98 20.34
CA LYS A 15 -1.68 10.21 21.15
C LYS A 15 -0.67 11.24 20.63
N LEU A 16 0.37 10.78 19.96
CA LEU A 16 1.50 11.59 19.52
C LEU A 16 1.92 11.15 18.12
N PRO A 17 2.46 12.06 17.29
CA PRO A 17 2.96 11.70 15.98
C PRO A 17 4.09 10.68 16.05
N HIS A 18 4.10 9.69 15.16
CA HIS A 18 5.09 8.60 15.17
C HIS A 18 5.67 8.33 13.79
N LEU A 19 6.16 9.41 13.15
CA LEU A 19 6.89 9.36 11.88
C LEU A 19 8.13 8.45 11.95
N ALA A 20 8.40 7.73 10.86
CA ALA A 20 9.54 6.83 10.77
C ALA A 20 10.85 7.55 11.14
N GLY A 21 11.78 6.84 11.79
CA GLY A 21 13.07 7.39 12.23
C GLY A 21 13.03 8.39 13.39
N THR A 22 11.84 8.78 13.88
CA THR A 22 11.72 9.67 15.05
C THR A 22 11.86 8.94 16.38
N GLU A 23 12.19 9.69 17.44
CA GLU A 23 12.27 9.15 18.81
C GLU A 23 10.94 8.54 19.26
N GLN A 24 9.81 9.20 18.97
CA GLN A 24 8.50 8.72 19.37
C GLN A 24 8.15 7.37 18.71
N ASN A 25 8.53 7.16 17.45
CA ASN A 25 8.32 5.87 16.81
C ASN A 25 9.22 4.75 17.40
N LEU A 26 10.44 5.07 17.82
CA LEU A 26 11.30 4.14 18.58
C LEU A 26 10.70 3.80 19.95
N LEU A 27 10.12 4.76 20.65
CA LEU A 27 9.41 4.52 21.91
C LEU A 27 8.21 3.58 21.71
N LEU A 28 7.46 3.77 20.62
CA LEU A 28 6.36 2.88 20.25
C LEU A 28 6.86 1.46 19.91
N ALA A 29 7.97 1.34 19.17
CA ALA A 29 8.61 0.05 18.89
C ALA A 29 9.00 -0.69 20.18
N LYS A 30 9.65 -0.01 21.12
CA LYS A 30 10.01 -0.56 22.45
C LYS A 30 8.78 -0.94 23.28
N LYS A 31 7.69 -0.17 23.18
CA LYS A 31 6.42 -0.48 23.83
C LYS A 31 5.80 -1.77 23.27
N ILE A 32 5.73 -1.91 21.94
CA ILE A 32 5.24 -3.14 21.29
C ILE A 32 6.11 -4.34 21.67
N GLN A 33 7.44 -4.20 21.63
CA GLN A 33 8.37 -5.24 22.04
C GLN A 33 8.11 -5.71 23.49
N THR A 34 7.92 -4.76 24.41
CA THR A 34 7.63 -5.04 25.82
C THR A 34 6.29 -5.76 25.99
N GLN A 35 5.26 -5.30 25.26
CA GLN A 35 3.94 -5.93 25.29
C GLN A 35 3.99 -7.35 24.74
N TRP A 36 4.70 -7.61 23.66
CA TRP A 36 4.85 -8.95 23.08
C TRP A 36 5.57 -9.93 24.01
N LYS A 37 6.63 -9.49 24.70
CA LYS A 37 7.26 -10.28 25.77
C LYS A 37 6.25 -10.60 26.88
N LYS A 38 5.46 -9.61 27.31
CA LYS A 38 4.41 -9.79 28.32
C LYS A 38 3.30 -10.74 27.86
N PHE A 39 2.95 -10.74 26.57
CA PHE A 39 1.96 -11.67 26.01
C PHE A 39 2.48 -13.11 25.91
N GLY A 40 3.79 -13.33 26.09
CA GLY A 40 4.38 -14.67 26.17
C GLY A 40 4.98 -15.16 24.86
N LEU A 41 5.32 -14.28 23.91
CA LEU A 41 6.10 -14.69 22.73
C LEU A 41 7.46 -15.26 23.15
N ASP A 42 7.92 -16.31 22.44
CA ASP A 42 9.23 -16.94 22.71
C ASP A 42 10.39 -15.97 22.51
N SER A 43 10.23 -15.04 21.56
CA SER A 43 11.17 -13.92 21.38
C SER A 43 10.45 -12.68 20.86
N ALA A 44 10.99 -11.50 21.18
CA ALA A 44 10.59 -10.22 20.59
C ALA A 44 11.81 -9.28 20.57
N LYS A 45 12.30 -8.95 19.37
CA LYS A 45 13.55 -8.20 19.15
C LYS A 45 13.30 -6.98 18.28
N LEU A 46 14.08 -5.93 18.53
CA LEU A 46 14.23 -4.85 17.56
C LEU A 46 15.26 -5.29 16.52
N VAL A 47 14.93 -5.09 15.25
CA VAL A 47 15.84 -5.29 14.11
C VAL A 47 15.93 -3.96 13.38
N HIS A 48 17.13 -3.43 13.24
CA HIS A 48 17.35 -2.10 12.68
C HIS A 48 18.08 -2.13 11.33
N TYR A 49 17.82 -1.07 10.57
CA TYR A 49 18.49 -0.74 9.32
C TYR A 49 18.74 0.77 9.30
N ASP A 50 19.78 1.19 8.59
CA ASP A 50 20.15 2.60 8.43
C ASP A 50 19.85 3.02 6.98
N VAL A 51 18.62 3.48 6.75
CA VAL A 51 18.00 3.73 5.43
C VAL A 51 17.92 5.22 5.11
N LEU A 52 17.80 5.58 3.83
CA LEU A 52 17.58 6.96 3.41
C LEU A 52 16.12 7.37 3.69
N LEU A 53 15.92 8.31 4.61
CA LEU A 53 14.65 8.99 4.84
C LEU A 53 14.73 10.45 4.34
N SER A 54 13.61 11.16 4.36
CA SER A 54 13.52 12.54 3.89
C SER A 54 12.64 13.36 4.82
N TYR A 55 13.06 14.57 5.19
CA TYR A 55 12.27 15.44 6.07
C TYR A 55 12.32 16.90 5.61
N PRO A 56 11.28 17.71 5.90
CA PRO A 56 11.33 19.16 5.70
C PRO A 56 12.44 19.79 6.52
N ASN A 57 13.00 20.90 6.03
CA ASN A 57 13.95 21.69 6.81
C ASN A 57 13.19 22.64 7.76
N GLU A 58 13.39 22.46 9.06
CA GLU A 58 12.71 23.25 10.11
C GLU A 58 13.01 24.77 10.03
N THR A 59 14.18 25.14 9.52
CA THR A 59 14.62 26.54 9.42
C THR A 59 14.33 27.16 8.05
N ASN A 60 14.01 26.34 7.05
CA ASN A 60 13.72 26.79 5.69
C ASN A 60 12.48 26.06 5.16
N ALA A 61 11.32 26.62 5.52
CA ALA A 61 10.00 26.06 5.25
C ALA A 61 9.72 25.90 3.75
N ASN A 62 9.06 24.81 3.40
CA ASN A 62 8.51 24.63 2.07
C ASN A 62 7.24 25.48 1.89
N TYR A 63 7.04 26.04 0.70
CA TYR A 63 5.80 26.68 0.31
C TYR A 63 5.74 26.92 -1.20
N ILE A 64 4.58 27.37 -1.69
CA ILE A 64 4.39 27.83 -3.06
C ILE A 64 3.94 29.29 -3.02
N SER A 65 4.41 30.09 -3.96
CA SER A 65 4.04 31.49 -4.11
C SER A 65 3.62 31.83 -5.53
N VAL A 66 2.86 32.92 -5.66
CA VAL A 66 2.62 33.59 -6.94
C VAL A 66 3.41 34.88 -6.95
N MET A 67 4.21 35.07 -8.00
CA MET A 67 5.07 36.21 -8.24
C MET A 67 4.43 37.14 -9.26
N ASP A 68 4.52 38.44 -9.04
CA ASP A 68 4.19 39.45 -10.06
C ASP A 68 5.36 39.75 -11.02
N GLU A 69 5.15 40.68 -11.95
CA GLU A 69 6.15 41.09 -12.95
C GLU A 69 7.39 41.78 -12.36
N HIS A 70 7.31 42.25 -11.10
CA HIS A 70 8.40 42.87 -10.37
C HIS A 70 9.10 41.89 -9.42
N GLY A 71 8.68 40.62 -9.40
CA GLY A 71 9.22 39.60 -8.51
C GLY A 71 8.75 39.74 -7.07
N VAL A 72 7.61 40.38 -6.82
CA VAL A 72 6.97 40.48 -5.50
C VAL A 72 6.06 39.28 -5.28
N GLU A 73 6.15 38.67 -4.09
CA GLU A 73 5.25 37.61 -3.65
C GLU A 73 3.87 38.21 -3.30
N ILE A 74 2.84 37.85 -4.07
CA ILE A 74 1.46 38.35 -3.88
C ILE A 74 0.52 37.31 -3.27
N PHE A 75 0.93 36.05 -3.27
CA PHE A 75 0.26 34.94 -2.58
C PHE A 75 1.31 33.95 -2.10
N LYS A 76 1.03 33.30 -0.96
CA LYS A 76 1.85 32.25 -0.36
C LYS A 76 0.93 31.20 0.25
N THR A 77 1.20 29.93 -0.01
CA THR A 77 0.42 28.81 0.54
C THR A 77 0.62 28.66 2.05
N SER A 78 -0.31 27.97 2.70
CA SER A 78 -0.16 27.66 4.12
C SER A 78 1.08 26.81 4.39
N TYR A 79 1.73 27.04 5.53
CA TYR A 79 2.86 26.23 5.99
C TYR A 79 2.41 24.99 6.76
N LEU A 80 1.31 25.10 7.51
CA LEU A 80 0.78 24.05 8.38
C LEU A 80 -0.73 23.94 8.20
N GLU A 81 -1.25 22.72 8.40
CA GLU A 81 -2.67 22.52 8.65
C GLU A 81 -3.01 22.94 10.09
N PRO A 82 -4.19 23.49 10.37
CA PRO A 82 -4.57 23.86 11.72
C PRO A 82 -4.76 22.60 12.59
N PRO A 83 -4.07 22.49 13.75
CA PRO A 83 -4.15 21.31 14.60
C PRO A 83 -5.59 20.89 14.91
N PRO A 84 -5.92 19.58 14.94
CA PRO A 84 -7.24 19.13 15.34
C PRO A 84 -7.49 19.42 16.83
N ASP A 85 -8.76 19.61 17.18
CA ASP A 85 -9.19 19.83 18.56
C ASP A 85 -8.65 18.73 19.50
N GLY A 86 -8.07 19.16 20.62
CA GLY A 86 -7.44 18.29 21.63
C GLY A 86 -5.97 17.96 21.36
N TYR A 87 -5.39 18.43 20.26
CA TYR A 87 -3.98 18.24 19.89
C TYR A 87 -3.20 19.56 19.77
N GLU A 88 -3.72 20.66 20.31
CA GLU A 88 -3.16 22.02 20.17
C GLU A 88 -1.75 22.15 20.76
N ASN A 89 -1.43 21.35 21.77
CA ASN A 89 -0.13 21.34 22.45
C ASN A 89 0.87 20.33 21.86
N VAL A 90 0.55 19.65 20.76
CA VAL A 90 1.45 18.71 20.10
C VAL A 90 2.42 19.48 19.21
N THR A 91 3.70 19.44 19.53
CA THR A 91 4.73 20.30 18.92
C THR A 91 5.47 19.67 17.75
N ASN A 92 5.40 18.36 17.58
CA ASN A 92 6.18 17.59 16.61
C ASN A 92 5.35 17.10 15.41
N ILE A 93 4.29 17.83 15.04
CA ILE A 93 3.55 17.59 13.80
C ILE A 93 4.43 18.05 12.64
N VAL A 94 4.75 17.13 11.73
CA VAL A 94 5.51 17.45 10.52
C VAL A 94 4.64 18.28 9.56
N PRO A 95 5.13 19.39 8.97
CA PRO A 95 4.37 20.12 7.96
C PRO A 95 4.12 19.27 6.71
N PRO A 96 3.06 19.52 5.94
CA PRO A 96 2.81 18.80 4.70
C PRO A 96 4.00 18.89 3.74
N TYR A 97 4.44 17.73 3.25
CA TYR A 97 5.51 17.64 2.27
C TYR A 97 5.41 16.32 1.49
N ASN A 98 6.08 16.28 0.34
CA ASN A 98 6.31 15.03 -0.36
C ASN A 98 7.75 14.57 -0.12
N ALA A 99 7.91 13.45 0.60
CA ALA A 99 9.22 12.90 0.93
C ALA A 99 10.01 12.56 -0.35
N PHE A 100 11.32 12.79 -0.28
CA PHE A 100 12.31 12.61 -1.35
C PHE A 100 12.21 13.60 -2.52
N SER A 101 11.31 14.59 -2.46
CA SER A 101 11.31 15.70 -3.43
C SER A 101 12.71 16.29 -3.59
N ALA A 102 13.10 16.60 -4.82
CA ALA A 102 14.30 17.39 -5.07
C ALA A 102 14.18 18.77 -4.41
N GLN A 103 15.32 19.32 -4.00
CA GLN A 103 15.40 20.72 -3.57
C GLN A 103 15.34 21.64 -4.79
N GLY A 104 14.77 22.83 -4.61
CA GLY A 104 14.83 23.86 -5.64
C GLY A 104 13.80 24.96 -5.46
N THR A 105 14.03 26.05 -6.19
CA THR A 105 13.12 27.20 -6.27
C THR A 105 12.70 27.49 -7.73
N PRO A 106 12.10 26.53 -8.45
CA PRO A 106 11.70 26.75 -9.84
C PRO A 106 10.59 27.79 -9.92
N GLU A 107 10.65 28.62 -10.95
CA GLU A 107 9.61 29.57 -11.31
C GLU A 107 9.15 29.32 -12.74
N GLY A 108 7.84 29.36 -12.96
CA GLY A 108 7.29 29.17 -14.29
C GLY A 108 5.79 29.35 -14.39
N ASP A 109 5.31 29.25 -15.62
CA ASP A 109 3.88 29.18 -15.89
C ASP A 109 3.29 27.87 -15.36
N LEU A 110 2.06 27.97 -14.84
CA LEU A 110 1.30 26.85 -14.31
C LEU A 110 0.53 26.14 -15.44
N ILE A 111 0.52 24.80 -15.43
CA ILE A 111 -0.34 23.96 -16.27
C ILE A 111 -1.10 22.97 -15.40
N TYR A 112 -2.42 22.90 -15.54
CA TYR A 112 -3.24 21.89 -14.88
C TYR A 112 -3.24 20.58 -15.68
N VAL A 113 -2.88 19.47 -15.03
CA VAL A 113 -2.65 18.18 -15.71
C VAL A 113 -3.55 17.05 -15.20
N ASN A 114 -4.75 17.38 -14.72
CA ASN A 114 -5.71 16.40 -14.20
C ASN A 114 -5.09 15.51 -13.11
N TYR A 115 -5.09 14.18 -13.30
CA TYR A 115 -4.47 13.23 -12.38
C TYR A 115 -3.02 12.88 -12.73
N ALA A 116 -2.39 13.57 -13.69
CA ALA A 116 -1.02 13.32 -14.14
C ALA A 116 -0.77 11.86 -14.57
N ARG A 117 -1.78 11.19 -15.15
CA ARG A 117 -1.65 9.86 -15.72
C ARG A 117 -0.96 9.94 -17.08
N THR A 118 -0.47 8.81 -17.57
CA THR A 118 0.15 8.72 -18.89
C THR A 118 -0.78 9.24 -19.97
N GLU A 119 -2.07 8.88 -19.91
CA GLU A 119 -3.09 9.36 -20.84
C GLU A 119 -3.40 10.87 -20.71
N ASP A 120 -3.24 11.46 -19.52
CA ASP A 120 -3.46 12.89 -19.33
C ASP A 120 -2.36 13.69 -20.07
N PHE A 121 -1.09 13.27 -19.93
CA PHE A 121 0.03 13.89 -20.66
C PHE A 121 -0.02 13.63 -22.17
N PHE A 122 -0.42 12.43 -22.61
CA PHE A 122 -0.64 12.16 -24.03
C PHE A 122 -1.73 13.05 -24.62
N LYS A 123 -2.81 13.30 -23.87
CA LYS A 123 -3.88 14.20 -24.30
C LYS A 123 -3.37 15.65 -24.44
N LEU A 124 -2.63 16.13 -23.45
CA LEU A 124 -2.02 17.46 -23.50
C LEU A 124 -1.10 17.64 -24.72
N GLU A 125 -0.17 16.71 -24.92
CA GLU A 125 0.83 16.79 -25.99
C GLU A 125 0.21 16.58 -27.38
N ARG A 126 -0.58 15.51 -27.55
CA ARG A 126 -1.00 15.01 -28.87
C ARG A 126 -2.31 15.59 -29.36
N GLU A 127 -3.21 15.95 -28.46
CA GLU A 127 -4.55 16.45 -28.80
C GLU A 127 -4.67 17.96 -28.57
N MET A 128 -4.01 18.50 -27.54
CA MET A 128 -4.13 19.91 -27.16
C MET A 128 -2.92 20.77 -27.58
N SER A 129 -1.85 20.15 -28.08
CA SER A 129 -0.58 20.84 -28.43
C SER A 129 0.02 21.64 -27.28
N ILE A 130 -0.15 21.17 -26.05
CA ILE A 130 0.38 21.81 -24.83
C ILE A 130 1.72 21.19 -24.46
N ASN A 131 2.75 22.03 -24.35
CA ASN A 131 4.11 21.62 -23.98
C ASN A 131 4.41 21.96 -22.51
N CYS A 132 4.65 20.92 -21.69
CA CYS A 132 4.98 21.05 -20.27
C CYS A 132 6.46 21.36 -19.99
N THR A 133 7.32 21.40 -21.02
CA THR A 133 8.75 21.66 -20.87
C THR A 133 9.00 23.02 -20.23
N GLY A 134 9.74 23.05 -19.12
CA GLY A 134 10.06 24.28 -18.40
C GLY A 134 8.87 24.90 -17.65
N LYS A 135 7.83 24.11 -17.35
CA LYS A 135 6.60 24.56 -16.67
C LYS A 135 6.46 23.91 -15.32
N ILE A 136 5.74 24.57 -14.42
CA ILE A 136 5.26 23.95 -13.19
C ILE A 136 3.90 23.33 -13.51
N VAL A 137 3.72 22.05 -13.20
CA VAL A 137 2.43 21.38 -13.39
C VAL A 137 1.70 21.25 -12.06
N ILE A 138 0.37 21.38 -12.07
CA ILE A 138 -0.48 21.12 -10.92
C ILE A 138 -1.41 19.95 -11.22
N ALA A 139 -1.42 18.94 -10.35
CA ALA A 139 -2.18 17.72 -10.52
C ALA A 139 -2.96 17.38 -9.25
N ARG A 140 -4.16 16.84 -9.40
CA ARG A 140 -4.92 16.31 -8.27
C ARG A 140 -4.44 14.91 -7.89
N TYR A 141 -4.49 14.61 -6.59
CA TYR A 141 -4.31 13.25 -6.06
C TYR A 141 -5.39 12.28 -6.58
N GLY A 142 -5.13 10.97 -6.47
CA GLY A 142 -6.06 9.91 -6.89
C GLY A 142 -5.71 9.21 -8.20
N LYS A 143 -6.47 8.14 -8.51
CA LYS A 143 -6.36 7.21 -9.66
C LYS A 143 -5.08 6.37 -9.72
N ILE A 144 -3.91 6.99 -9.65
CA ILE A 144 -2.59 6.33 -9.71
C ILE A 144 -1.74 6.75 -8.52
N PHE A 145 -0.72 5.95 -8.20
CA PHE A 145 0.24 6.27 -7.16
C PHE A 145 0.98 7.59 -7.47
N ARG A 146 1.25 8.39 -6.44
CA ARG A 146 1.80 9.74 -6.58
C ARG A 146 3.20 9.78 -7.19
N GLY A 147 4.04 8.76 -6.94
CA GLY A 147 5.34 8.62 -7.61
C GLY A 147 5.24 8.52 -9.14
N ASN A 148 4.19 7.86 -9.66
CA ASN A 148 3.94 7.79 -11.11
C ASN A 148 3.55 9.16 -11.68
N LYS A 149 2.78 9.96 -10.94
CA LYS A 149 2.44 11.35 -11.33
C LYS A 149 3.71 12.18 -11.55
N VAL A 150 4.63 12.10 -10.59
CA VAL A 150 5.92 12.82 -10.64
C VAL A 150 6.80 12.29 -11.76
N LYS A 151 6.91 10.97 -11.93
CA LYS A 151 7.62 10.34 -13.06
C LYS A 151 7.10 10.86 -14.41
N ASN A 152 5.77 10.87 -14.58
CA ASN A 152 5.15 11.31 -15.81
C ASN A 152 5.39 12.81 -16.07
N ALA A 153 5.31 13.64 -15.03
CA ALA A 153 5.62 15.06 -15.12
C ALA A 153 7.09 15.32 -15.52
N MET A 154 8.03 14.56 -14.95
CA MET A 154 9.44 14.61 -15.34
C MET A 154 9.64 14.24 -16.82
N LEU A 155 8.98 13.17 -17.29
CA LEU A 155 9.03 12.75 -18.69
C LEU A 155 8.43 13.81 -19.64
N ALA A 156 7.43 14.57 -19.18
CA ALA A 156 6.84 15.69 -19.91
C ALA A 156 7.67 16.99 -19.86
N GLY A 157 8.83 16.99 -19.19
CA GLY A 157 9.73 18.12 -19.11
C GLY A 157 9.37 19.19 -18.06
N ALA A 158 8.45 18.88 -17.13
CA ALA A 158 8.10 19.79 -16.04
C ALA A 158 9.33 20.09 -15.16
N ILE A 159 9.39 21.29 -14.59
CA ILE A 159 10.47 21.73 -13.66
C ILE A 159 10.04 21.69 -12.19
N GLY A 160 8.78 21.40 -11.93
CA GLY A 160 8.19 21.23 -10.61
C GLY A 160 6.75 20.73 -10.72
N ILE A 161 6.28 20.03 -9.69
CA ILE A 161 4.90 19.53 -9.65
C ILE A 161 4.24 19.83 -8.30
N ILE A 162 3.05 20.42 -8.39
CA ILE A 162 2.17 20.70 -7.26
C ILE A 162 1.13 19.59 -7.21
N LEU A 163 1.00 18.94 -6.06
CA LEU A 163 -0.05 17.94 -5.83
C LEU A 163 -1.10 18.53 -4.91
N TYR A 164 -2.38 18.45 -5.27
CA TYR A 164 -3.44 18.95 -4.40
C TYR A 164 -4.58 17.94 -4.29
N SER A 165 -5.40 18.13 -3.27
CA SER A 165 -6.50 17.23 -2.98
C SER A 165 -7.85 17.83 -3.35
N ASP A 166 -8.34 17.52 -4.54
CA ASP A 166 -9.60 18.06 -5.05
C ASP A 166 -10.80 17.51 -4.27
N PRO A 167 -11.78 18.35 -3.86
CA PRO A 167 -12.99 17.88 -3.19
C PRO A 167 -13.84 16.89 -3.99
N ALA A 168 -13.67 16.82 -5.32
CA ALA A 168 -14.30 15.79 -6.15
C ALA A 168 -13.79 14.38 -5.82
N ASP A 169 -12.55 14.29 -5.33
CA ASP A 169 -11.87 13.06 -5.01
C ASP A 169 -11.79 12.87 -3.50
N TYR A 170 -10.95 13.57 -2.74
CA TYR A 170 -10.78 13.39 -1.29
C TYR A 170 -9.75 14.39 -0.75
N PHE A 171 -9.49 14.39 0.56
CA PHE A 171 -8.54 15.26 1.25
C PHE A 171 -7.29 14.50 1.76
N ALA A 172 -6.19 14.57 1.01
CA ALA A 172 -4.89 14.03 1.37
C ALA A 172 -3.78 15.07 1.23
N LEU A 173 -2.87 15.09 2.20
CA LEU A 173 -1.82 16.11 2.33
C LEU A 173 -0.48 15.47 2.74
N GLY A 174 0.12 14.74 1.81
CA GLY A 174 1.44 14.16 2.02
C GLY A 174 1.67 12.86 1.26
N GLY A 175 2.76 12.18 1.60
CA GLY A 175 3.17 10.91 1.02
C GLY A 175 4.52 10.97 0.33
N ASN A 176 5.23 9.84 0.29
CA ASN A 176 6.47 9.72 -0.49
C ASN A 176 6.19 9.72 -2.00
N VAL A 177 7.11 10.28 -2.78
CA VAL A 177 7.03 10.34 -4.24
C VAL A 177 8.14 9.55 -4.94
N LEU A 178 8.75 8.59 -4.23
CA LEU A 178 9.72 7.68 -4.82
C LEU A 178 9.06 6.81 -5.89
N ASN A 179 9.86 6.33 -6.83
CA ASN A 179 9.47 5.32 -7.79
C ASN A 179 10.39 4.10 -7.70
N LEU A 180 10.27 3.36 -6.59
CA LEU A 180 11.19 2.27 -6.22
C LEU A 180 11.03 1.02 -7.07
N ASN A 181 9.82 0.73 -7.58
CA ASN A 181 9.51 -0.54 -8.28
C ASN A 181 10.00 -1.79 -7.51
N GLY A 182 9.77 -1.82 -6.19
CA GLY A 182 10.13 -2.95 -5.32
C GLY A 182 11.57 -2.97 -4.78
N ALA A 183 12.33 -1.90 -4.97
CA ALA A 183 13.76 -1.87 -4.62
C ALA A 183 14.09 -1.89 -3.11
N GLY A 184 13.20 -1.38 -2.24
CA GLY A 184 13.52 -1.13 -0.84
C GLY A 184 14.20 0.22 -0.65
N ASP A 185 15.19 0.31 0.24
CA ASP A 185 15.97 1.53 0.44
C ASP A 185 16.57 2.04 -0.89
N PRO A 186 16.40 3.34 -1.24
CA PRO A 186 16.96 3.90 -2.46
C PRO A 186 18.47 3.67 -2.65
N LEU A 187 19.23 3.45 -1.57
CA LEU A 187 20.68 3.36 -1.62
C LEU A 187 21.23 1.93 -1.53
N THR A 188 20.41 0.95 -1.13
CA THR A 188 20.84 -0.45 -0.99
C THR A 188 19.99 -1.45 -1.78
N PRO A 189 19.65 -1.18 -3.06
CA PRO A 189 18.77 -2.06 -3.83
C PRO A 189 19.36 -3.47 -3.94
N GLY A 190 18.65 -4.47 -3.40
CA GLY A 190 19.09 -5.87 -3.45
C GLY A 190 19.71 -6.40 -2.16
N TYR A 191 20.12 -5.53 -1.22
CA TYR A 191 20.90 -5.89 -0.05
C TYR A 191 20.46 -5.11 1.19
N PRO A 192 20.38 -5.75 2.37
CA PRO A 192 19.89 -5.07 3.55
C PRO A 192 20.79 -3.90 3.97
N ALA A 193 20.20 -2.76 4.33
CA ALA A 193 20.84 -1.53 4.79
C ALA A 193 21.44 -1.66 6.21
N LYS A 194 22.41 -2.57 6.37
CA LYS A 194 23.22 -2.75 7.58
C LYS A 194 24.28 -1.65 7.70
N GLU A 195 24.88 -1.56 8.87
CA GLU A 195 25.93 -0.57 9.19
C GLU A 195 27.11 -0.62 8.21
N TYR A 196 27.51 -1.82 7.79
CA TYR A 196 28.63 -2.06 6.87
C TYR A 196 28.23 -2.06 5.38
N THR A 197 26.94 -1.97 5.06
CA THR A 197 26.46 -2.11 3.68
C THR A 197 26.96 -0.94 2.83
N PHE A 198 27.37 -1.23 1.60
CA PHE A 198 27.66 -0.23 0.59
C PHE A 198 26.37 0.54 0.26
N ARG A 199 26.44 1.87 0.20
CA ARG A 199 25.33 2.70 -0.26
C ARG A 199 25.70 3.32 -1.59
N LEU A 200 24.75 3.37 -2.52
CA LEU A 200 24.83 4.27 -3.67
C LEU A 200 25.02 5.72 -3.19
N ASP A 201 25.64 6.54 -4.02
CA ASP A 201 25.63 7.98 -3.82
C ASP A 201 24.18 8.50 -3.88
N VAL A 202 23.85 9.52 -3.10
CA VAL A 202 22.45 9.95 -2.91
C VAL A 202 21.83 10.42 -4.22
N GLU A 203 22.61 11.07 -5.08
CA GLU A 203 22.22 11.48 -6.44
C GLU A 203 21.90 10.32 -7.39
N GLU A 204 22.41 9.13 -7.11
CA GLU A 204 22.17 7.89 -7.87
C GLU A 204 21.08 7.03 -7.23
N GLY A 205 20.52 7.44 -6.10
CA GLY A 205 19.51 6.69 -5.36
C GLY A 205 18.29 6.33 -6.21
N VAL A 206 17.83 5.09 -6.08
CA VAL A 206 16.79 4.51 -6.93
C VAL A 206 15.48 5.29 -6.78
N GLY A 207 14.94 5.74 -7.91
CA GLY A 207 13.60 6.33 -7.97
C GLY A 207 13.46 7.70 -7.30
N ILE A 208 14.56 8.36 -6.92
CA ILE A 208 14.54 9.73 -6.38
C ILE A 208 14.12 10.71 -7.49
N PRO A 209 13.09 11.55 -7.28
CA PRO A 209 12.66 12.52 -8.28
C PRO A 209 13.70 13.63 -8.46
N LYS A 210 13.79 14.17 -9.68
CA LYS A 210 14.76 15.23 -10.05
C LYS A 210 14.15 16.62 -10.14
N ILE A 211 12.88 16.77 -9.76
CA ILE A 211 12.14 18.03 -9.75
C ILE A 211 11.48 18.21 -8.38
N PRO A 212 11.30 19.46 -7.91
CA PRO A 212 10.56 19.75 -6.70
C PRO A 212 9.10 19.30 -6.77
N VAL A 213 8.60 18.77 -5.65
CA VAL A 213 7.24 18.26 -5.47
C VAL A 213 6.72 18.74 -4.13
N HIS A 214 5.53 19.34 -4.11
CA HIS A 214 4.94 19.83 -2.86
C HIS A 214 3.41 19.63 -2.84
N PRO A 215 2.85 19.14 -1.72
CA PRO A 215 1.41 18.99 -1.56
C PRO A 215 0.78 20.30 -1.06
N ILE A 216 -0.44 20.62 -1.50
CA ILE A 216 -1.22 21.76 -0.98
C ILE A 216 -2.68 21.39 -0.73
N GLY A 217 -3.32 22.13 0.18
CA GLY A 217 -4.77 22.06 0.43
C GLY A 217 -5.59 22.61 -0.73
N TYR A 218 -6.86 22.22 -0.79
CA TYR A 218 -7.75 22.67 -1.87
C TYR A 218 -8.06 24.17 -1.83
N ASN A 219 -8.04 24.81 -0.66
CA ASN A 219 -8.21 26.26 -0.54
C ASN A 219 -7.08 27.01 -1.27
N ASP A 220 -5.84 26.57 -1.07
CA ASP A 220 -4.67 27.12 -1.75
C ASP A 220 -4.67 26.76 -3.24
N ALA A 221 -5.09 25.54 -3.59
CA ALA A 221 -5.24 25.12 -4.97
C ALA A 221 -6.31 25.92 -5.71
N GLU A 222 -7.42 26.28 -5.06
CA GLU A 222 -8.45 27.14 -5.64
C GLU A 222 -7.89 28.50 -6.03
N ILE A 223 -7.04 29.10 -5.20
CA ILE A 223 -6.38 30.38 -5.50
C ILE A 223 -5.48 30.25 -6.73
N LEU A 224 -4.69 29.17 -6.82
CA LEU A 224 -3.81 28.90 -7.97
C LEU A 224 -4.59 28.58 -9.26
N LEU A 225 -5.71 27.86 -9.17
CA LEU A 225 -6.49 27.43 -10.34
C LEU A 225 -7.50 28.50 -10.81
N ARG A 226 -7.86 29.47 -9.97
CA ARG A 226 -8.91 30.47 -10.29
C ARG A 226 -8.60 31.31 -11.51
N HIS A 227 -7.34 31.70 -11.70
CA HIS A 227 -6.95 32.62 -12.77
C HIS A 227 -6.14 31.94 -13.87
N ILE A 228 -6.05 30.60 -13.87
CA ILE A 228 -5.32 29.88 -14.90
C ILE A 228 -5.97 30.15 -16.26
N GLY A 229 -5.14 30.56 -17.22
CA GLY A 229 -5.54 30.92 -18.57
C GLY A 229 -5.53 29.72 -19.51
N GLY A 230 -5.34 30.01 -20.80
CA GLY A 230 -5.23 28.98 -21.83
C GLY A 230 -6.56 28.32 -22.19
N SER A 231 -6.48 27.10 -22.70
CA SER A 231 -7.65 26.36 -23.21
C SER A 231 -8.57 25.89 -22.08
N ALA A 232 -9.87 25.82 -22.38
CA ALA A 232 -10.86 25.16 -21.53
C ALA A 232 -10.49 23.67 -21.31
N PRO A 233 -10.97 23.05 -20.22
CA PRO A 233 -10.75 21.61 -19.99
C PRO A 233 -11.31 20.79 -21.16
N PRO A 234 -10.62 19.71 -21.59
CA PRO A 234 -11.00 19.00 -22.80
C PRO A 234 -12.30 18.19 -22.67
N ASP A 235 -12.68 17.82 -21.45
CA ASP A 235 -13.94 17.15 -21.12
C ASP A 235 -14.24 17.26 -19.61
N GLU A 236 -15.46 16.88 -19.20
CA GLU A 236 -15.92 16.96 -17.81
C GLU A 236 -15.07 16.11 -16.84
N SER A 237 -14.35 15.10 -17.33
CA SER A 237 -13.48 14.28 -16.46
C SER A 237 -12.23 15.02 -15.99
N TRP A 238 -11.94 16.21 -16.53
CA TRP A 238 -10.87 17.10 -16.07
C TRP A 238 -11.32 18.10 -15.04
N LYS A 239 -12.63 18.32 -14.87
CA LYS A 239 -13.16 19.22 -13.85
C LYS A 239 -13.19 18.53 -12.49
N GLY A 240 -12.81 19.26 -11.46
CA GLY A 240 -13.00 18.88 -10.06
C GLY A 240 -14.27 19.51 -9.48
N SER A 241 -14.28 19.77 -8.17
CA SER A 241 -15.42 20.38 -7.47
C SER A 241 -15.12 21.74 -6.80
N LEU A 242 -13.91 22.28 -6.98
CA LEU A 242 -13.62 23.70 -6.72
C LEU A 242 -14.42 24.64 -7.62
N ASN A 243 -14.69 25.85 -7.11
CA ASN A 243 -15.39 26.92 -7.83
C ASN A 243 -14.45 27.68 -8.78
N VAL A 244 -13.91 26.97 -9.77
CA VAL A 244 -12.98 27.47 -10.81
C VAL A 244 -13.28 26.81 -12.16
N ASP A 245 -12.78 27.37 -13.25
CA ASP A 245 -13.06 26.88 -14.61
C ASP A 245 -12.26 25.63 -15.01
N TYR A 246 -11.18 25.32 -14.30
CA TYR A 246 -10.20 24.27 -14.65
C TYR A 246 -9.61 24.43 -16.05
N ASN A 247 -9.34 25.67 -16.47
CA ASN A 247 -8.56 25.88 -17.69
C ASN A 247 -7.18 25.23 -17.53
N ILE A 248 -6.55 24.91 -18.66
CA ILE A 248 -5.35 24.07 -18.66
C ILE A 248 -4.06 24.89 -18.48
N GLY A 249 -4.07 26.19 -18.81
CA GLY A 249 -2.84 26.97 -18.98
C GLY A 249 -2.26 26.83 -20.40
N PRO A 250 -1.01 27.28 -20.63
CA PRO A 250 -0.04 27.73 -19.63
C PRO A 250 -0.31 29.16 -19.12
N GLY A 251 0.02 29.37 -17.84
CA GLY A 251 0.05 30.69 -17.22
C GLY A 251 -1.34 31.20 -16.81
N PHE A 252 -1.38 32.42 -16.30
CA PHE A 252 -2.63 33.07 -15.89
C PHE A 252 -3.23 33.92 -17.02
N THR A 253 -4.47 34.38 -16.86
CA THR A 253 -5.17 35.24 -17.84
C THR A 253 -5.58 36.60 -17.25
N GLY A 254 -6.00 37.52 -18.12
CA GLY A 254 -6.45 38.85 -17.72
C GLY A 254 -5.35 39.71 -17.09
N HIS A 255 -5.69 40.42 -16.01
CA HIS A 255 -4.76 41.26 -15.24
C HIS A 255 -3.62 40.46 -14.59
N ASP A 256 -3.75 39.13 -14.56
CA ASP A 256 -2.81 38.22 -13.92
C ASP A 256 -1.82 37.59 -14.90
N SER A 257 -1.93 37.87 -16.20
CA SER A 257 -1.16 37.21 -17.28
C SER A 257 0.36 37.28 -17.15
N PHE A 258 0.91 38.27 -16.45
CA PHE A 258 2.34 38.40 -16.20
C PHE A 258 2.83 37.58 -15.00
N ARG A 259 1.92 37.05 -14.17
CA ARG A 259 2.26 36.34 -12.94
C ARG A 259 2.84 34.97 -13.22
N LYS A 260 3.71 34.51 -12.32
CA LYS A 260 4.34 33.19 -12.36
C LYS A 260 4.14 32.48 -11.03
N VAL A 261 4.17 31.16 -11.05
CA VAL A 261 4.21 30.36 -9.83
C VAL A 261 5.67 30.06 -9.49
N ARG A 262 6.02 30.15 -8.21
CA ARG A 262 7.33 29.75 -7.70
C ARG A 262 7.15 28.71 -6.60
N MET A 263 7.90 27.62 -6.67
CA MET A 263 7.97 26.64 -5.58
C MET A 263 9.18 26.94 -4.71
N HIS A 264 9.10 26.62 -3.43
CA HIS A 264 10.21 26.68 -2.48
C HIS A 264 10.26 25.33 -1.77
N VAL A 265 11.19 24.46 -2.16
CA VAL A 265 11.32 23.12 -1.58
C VAL A 265 12.73 22.88 -1.10
N HIS A 266 12.85 22.58 0.20
CA HIS A 266 14.10 22.50 0.94
C HIS A 266 14.19 21.23 1.80
N ASN A 267 13.49 20.17 1.41
CA ASN A 267 13.58 18.87 2.07
C ASN A 267 15.02 18.35 2.08
N THR A 268 15.39 17.63 3.14
CA THR A 268 16.71 17.02 3.28
C THR A 268 16.56 15.51 3.35
N ASN A 269 17.34 14.81 2.51
CA ASN A 269 17.47 13.37 2.59
C ASN A 269 18.58 13.03 3.58
N LYS A 270 18.33 12.07 4.48
CA LYS A 270 19.26 11.69 5.54
C LYS A 270 19.16 10.20 5.84
N ILE A 271 20.32 9.54 5.90
CA ILE A 271 20.41 8.17 6.43
C ILE A 271 19.98 8.19 7.90
N THR A 272 18.93 7.45 8.19
CA THR A 272 18.26 7.45 9.48
C THR A 272 17.97 6.01 9.89
N ARG A 273 18.16 5.73 11.18
CA ARG A 273 17.92 4.40 11.73
C ARG A 273 16.44 4.13 11.90
N ILE A 274 15.97 3.02 11.36
CA ILE A 274 14.61 2.50 11.51
C ILE A 274 14.61 1.22 12.33
N TYR A 275 13.48 0.88 12.95
CA TYR A 275 13.38 -0.27 13.86
C TYR A 275 12.12 -1.09 13.62
N ASN A 276 12.29 -2.27 13.04
CA ASN A 276 11.26 -3.30 13.03
C ASN A 276 11.18 -3.98 14.41
N VAL A 277 9.99 -4.39 14.83
CA VAL A 277 9.82 -5.32 15.97
C VAL A 277 9.47 -6.70 15.42
N ILE A 278 10.31 -7.70 15.67
CA ILE A 278 10.11 -9.08 15.22
C ILE A 278 9.87 -9.99 16.42
N GLY A 279 8.68 -10.58 16.46
CA GLY A 279 8.23 -11.51 17.50
C GLY A 279 8.04 -12.91 16.94
N THR A 280 8.25 -13.95 17.76
CA THR A 280 8.14 -15.35 17.30
C THR A 280 7.40 -16.24 18.29
N ILE A 281 6.54 -17.12 17.77
CA ILE A 281 6.09 -18.34 18.45
C ILE A 281 6.66 -19.52 17.66
N ARG A 282 7.55 -20.30 18.27
CA ARG A 282 8.22 -21.42 17.63
C ARG A 282 7.23 -22.59 17.43
N GLY A 283 7.18 -23.10 16.21
CA GLY A 283 6.39 -24.29 15.86
C GLY A 283 6.84 -25.53 16.62
N SER A 284 5.87 -26.37 16.98
CA SER A 284 6.10 -27.61 17.74
C SER A 284 6.46 -28.81 16.87
N VAL A 285 6.08 -28.81 15.58
CA VAL A 285 6.30 -29.93 14.65
C VAL A 285 7.16 -29.51 13.46
N GLU A 286 6.83 -28.37 12.86
CA GLU A 286 7.52 -27.81 11.69
C GLU A 286 8.08 -26.41 12.03
N PRO A 287 9.03 -26.30 12.98
CA PRO A 287 9.58 -25.00 13.39
C PRO A 287 10.29 -24.25 12.25
N ASP A 288 10.62 -24.94 11.16
CA ASP A 288 11.24 -24.44 9.94
C ASP A 288 10.24 -24.03 8.85
N ARG A 289 8.94 -23.93 9.18
CA ARG A 289 7.91 -23.38 8.30
C ARG A 289 7.30 -22.15 8.95
N TYR A 290 7.15 -21.06 8.20
CA TYR A 290 6.80 -19.74 8.73
C TYR A 290 5.45 -19.25 8.23
N VAL A 291 4.60 -18.81 9.15
CA VAL A 291 3.44 -17.97 8.84
C VAL A 291 3.72 -16.60 9.42
N ILE A 292 3.67 -15.58 8.58
CA ILE A 292 4.04 -14.22 8.97
C ILE A 292 2.77 -13.37 9.06
N LEU A 293 2.60 -12.67 10.18
CA LEU A 293 1.60 -11.61 10.35
C LEU A 293 2.35 -10.29 10.56
N GLY A 294 2.32 -9.42 9.57
CA GLY A 294 3.11 -8.18 9.56
C GLY A 294 2.29 -6.95 9.20
N GLY A 295 2.59 -5.80 9.77
CA GLY A 295 2.06 -4.50 9.35
C GLY A 295 2.89 -3.37 9.92
N HIS A 296 2.97 -2.26 9.20
CA HIS A 296 3.74 -1.10 9.65
C HIS A 296 3.12 -0.38 10.83
N ARG A 297 3.97 0.46 11.44
CA ARG A 297 3.72 1.20 12.66
C ARG A 297 4.00 2.68 12.49
N ASP A 298 4.96 3.06 11.66
CA ASP A 298 5.20 4.46 11.34
C ASP A 298 4.00 5.08 10.62
N SER A 299 3.75 6.35 10.86
CA SER A 299 2.67 7.12 10.22
C SER A 299 3.14 8.53 9.88
N TRP A 300 2.47 9.22 8.97
CA TRP A 300 2.80 10.62 8.66
C TRP A 300 2.61 11.55 9.87
N VAL A 301 1.52 11.37 10.61
CA VAL A 301 1.18 12.16 11.80
C VAL A 301 0.73 11.23 12.92
N PHE A 302 -0.56 11.18 13.27
CA PHE A 302 -1.10 10.28 14.31
C PHE A 302 -1.51 8.92 13.77
N GLY A 303 -1.86 8.85 12.48
CA GLY A 303 -2.12 7.62 11.75
C GLY A 303 -3.18 6.71 12.34
N ALA A 304 -4.29 7.26 12.84
CA ALA A 304 -5.28 6.45 13.54
C ALA A 304 -5.97 5.40 12.66
N ILE A 305 -6.12 5.66 11.35
CA ILE A 305 -6.48 4.63 10.39
C ILE A 305 -5.19 3.98 9.89
N ASP A 306 -4.34 4.77 9.21
CA ASP A 306 -3.10 4.32 8.59
C ASP A 306 -1.86 4.66 9.45
N PRO A 307 -1.21 3.66 10.09
CA PRO A 307 -1.54 2.23 10.15
C PRO A 307 -2.15 1.78 11.48
N THR A 308 -2.41 2.71 12.39
CA THR A 308 -2.51 2.37 13.82
C THR A 308 -3.75 1.54 14.13
N SER A 309 -4.81 1.62 13.30
CA SER A 309 -5.96 0.70 13.35
C SER A 309 -5.56 -0.75 13.08
N GLY A 310 -4.59 -0.97 12.18
CA GLY A 310 -4.00 -2.26 11.89
C GLY A 310 -3.03 -2.73 12.98
N THR A 311 -2.20 -1.80 13.51
CA THR A 311 -1.30 -2.09 14.64
C THR A 311 -2.08 -2.50 15.90
N ALA A 312 -3.20 -1.85 16.19
CA ALA A 312 -4.07 -2.22 17.32
C ALA A 312 -4.67 -3.62 17.16
N VAL A 313 -5.10 -3.97 15.94
CA VAL A 313 -5.55 -5.32 15.58
C VAL A 313 -4.44 -6.35 15.76
N LEU A 314 -3.21 -6.05 15.29
CA LEU A 314 -2.04 -6.91 15.46
C LEU A 314 -1.77 -7.20 16.94
N GLN A 315 -1.80 -6.19 17.81
CA GLN A 315 -1.58 -6.38 19.25
C GLN A 315 -2.61 -7.29 19.90
N GLU A 316 -3.90 -7.15 19.55
CA GLU A 316 -4.96 -8.00 20.10
C GLU A 316 -4.84 -9.44 19.59
N ILE A 317 -4.42 -9.65 18.34
CA ILE A 317 -4.14 -10.98 17.79
C ILE A 317 -2.98 -11.63 18.56
N VAL A 318 -1.85 -10.93 18.73
CA VAL A 318 -0.69 -11.43 19.48
C VAL A 318 -1.07 -11.75 20.93
N GLN A 319 -1.84 -10.87 21.59
CA GLN A 319 -2.34 -11.11 22.93
C GLN A 319 -3.23 -12.37 22.99
N SER A 320 -4.06 -12.61 21.97
CA SER A 320 -4.93 -13.79 21.89
C SER A 320 -4.13 -15.08 21.73
N PHE A 321 -3.12 -15.11 20.86
CA PHE A 321 -2.20 -16.25 20.74
C PHE A 321 -1.42 -16.48 22.04
N GLY A 322 -0.99 -15.41 22.71
CA GLY A 322 -0.40 -15.46 24.05
C GLY A 322 -1.26 -16.20 25.08
N LYS A 323 -2.58 -15.93 25.08
CA LYS A 323 -3.55 -16.62 25.94
C LYS A 323 -3.76 -18.10 25.59
N LEU A 324 -3.58 -18.48 24.32
CA LEU A 324 -3.58 -19.90 23.93
C LEU A 324 -2.32 -20.60 24.44
N MET A 325 -1.16 -19.97 24.29
CA MET A 325 0.12 -20.49 24.80
C MET A 325 0.12 -20.64 26.32
N SER A 326 -0.48 -19.70 27.07
CA SER A 326 -0.60 -19.82 28.52
C SER A 326 -1.46 -21.01 28.97
N LYS A 327 -2.25 -21.59 28.06
CA LYS A 327 -3.03 -22.83 28.28
C LYS A 327 -2.36 -24.08 27.71
N GLY A 328 -1.12 -23.97 27.24
CA GLY A 328 -0.32 -25.10 26.74
C GLY A 328 -0.39 -25.35 25.23
N TRP A 329 -1.16 -24.56 24.46
CA TRP A 329 -1.17 -24.69 23.00
C TRP A 329 0.15 -24.18 22.40
N LYS A 330 0.64 -24.88 21.37
CA LYS A 330 1.72 -24.41 20.50
C LYS A 330 1.34 -24.69 19.05
N PRO A 331 1.62 -23.77 18.12
CA PRO A 331 1.30 -23.99 16.72
C PRO A 331 2.14 -25.13 16.15
N ARG A 332 1.63 -25.82 15.13
CA ARG A 332 2.39 -26.80 14.36
C ARG A 332 3.62 -26.16 13.70
N ARG A 333 3.44 -25.00 13.06
CA ARG A 333 4.46 -24.19 12.35
C ARG A 333 4.84 -22.96 13.16
N THR A 334 5.97 -22.34 12.83
CA THR A 334 6.39 -21.10 13.50
C THR A 334 5.55 -19.93 13.02
N ILE A 335 5.06 -19.10 13.96
CA ILE A 335 4.40 -17.83 13.66
C ILE A 335 5.40 -16.70 13.90
N ILE A 336 5.58 -15.82 12.91
CA ILE A 336 6.38 -14.61 13.01
C ILE A 336 5.42 -13.42 13.02
N PHE A 337 5.51 -12.58 14.04
CA PHE A 337 4.82 -11.30 14.12
C PHE A 337 5.80 -10.18 13.79
N ALA A 338 5.38 -9.22 12.99
CA ALA A 338 6.22 -8.10 12.61
C ALA A 338 5.49 -6.76 12.70
N SER A 339 6.15 -5.80 13.34
CA SER A 339 5.77 -4.39 13.31
C SER A 339 6.83 -3.66 12.49
N TRP A 340 6.49 -3.34 11.25
CA TRP A 340 7.40 -2.71 10.29
C TRP A 340 7.55 -1.21 10.56
N ASP A 341 8.66 -0.64 10.10
CA ASP A 341 8.99 0.78 10.18
C ASP A 341 9.32 1.32 8.78
N ALA A 342 9.22 2.63 8.59
CA ALA A 342 9.44 3.32 7.33
C ALA A 342 8.67 2.74 6.12
N GLU A 343 7.45 2.25 6.34
CA GLU A 343 6.57 1.86 5.24
C GLU A 343 6.16 3.08 4.43
N GLU A 344 5.87 4.19 5.12
CA GLU A 344 5.39 5.42 4.50
C GLU A 344 6.46 6.08 3.62
N PHE A 345 7.71 5.66 3.78
CA PHE A 345 8.87 6.08 3.00
C PHE A 345 9.21 5.14 1.84
N GLY A 346 8.38 4.12 1.58
CA GLY A 346 8.56 3.21 0.44
C GLY A 346 8.72 1.75 0.83
N LEU A 347 7.99 1.29 1.85
CA LEU A 347 8.02 -0.10 2.32
C LEU A 347 9.41 -0.52 2.84
N LEU A 348 10.17 0.43 3.40
CA LEU A 348 11.60 0.25 3.63
C LEU A 348 11.85 -0.85 4.67
N GLY A 349 11.28 -0.76 5.87
CA GLY A 349 11.57 -1.73 6.93
C GLY A 349 11.17 -3.16 6.59
N SER A 350 10.02 -3.37 5.96
CA SER A 350 9.61 -4.71 5.51
C SER A 350 10.47 -5.24 4.38
N THR A 351 10.85 -4.40 3.42
CA THR A 351 11.70 -4.78 2.30
C THR A 351 13.12 -5.11 2.75
N GLU A 352 13.76 -4.26 3.55
CA GLU A 352 15.12 -4.51 4.06
C GLU A 352 15.19 -5.82 4.88
N TRP A 353 14.14 -6.11 5.65
CA TRP A 353 14.07 -7.37 6.39
C TRP A 353 13.85 -8.58 5.48
N ALA A 354 13.04 -8.42 4.43
CA ALA A 354 12.87 -9.43 3.40
C ALA A 354 14.17 -9.70 2.64
N GLU A 355 14.97 -8.67 2.36
CA GLU A 355 16.29 -8.81 1.73
C GLU A 355 17.29 -9.54 2.63
N GLU A 356 17.41 -9.14 3.89
CA GLU A 356 18.30 -9.80 4.87
C GLU A 356 17.95 -11.28 5.02
N ASN A 357 16.67 -11.62 4.97
CA ASN A 357 16.18 -12.97 5.25
C ASN A 357 15.73 -13.73 3.99
N ALA A 358 15.99 -13.22 2.79
CA ALA A 358 15.43 -13.73 1.53
C ALA A 358 15.64 -15.24 1.37
N LYS A 359 16.88 -15.71 1.61
CA LYS A 359 17.25 -17.14 1.52
C LYS A 359 16.46 -18.02 2.48
N THR A 360 16.11 -17.52 3.66
CA THR A 360 15.33 -18.29 4.61
C THR A 360 13.84 -18.21 4.27
N LEU A 361 13.34 -17.01 3.95
CA LEU A 361 11.93 -16.77 3.66
C LEU A 361 11.46 -17.50 2.39
N GLN A 362 12.27 -17.52 1.34
CA GLN A 362 11.94 -18.20 0.09
C GLN A 362 11.71 -19.71 0.31
N GLU A 363 12.51 -20.35 1.18
CA GLU A 363 12.49 -21.80 1.42
C GLU A 363 11.54 -22.24 2.55
N ARG A 364 11.10 -21.31 3.42
CA ARG A 364 10.39 -21.66 4.67
C ARG A 364 9.03 -21.01 4.83
N SER A 365 8.75 -19.90 4.16
CA SER A 365 7.50 -19.15 4.39
C SER A 365 6.33 -19.82 3.68
N ILE A 366 5.31 -20.19 4.46
CA ILE A 366 4.01 -20.63 3.96
C ILE A 366 3.26 -19.44 3.37
N ALA A 367 3.11 -18.39 4.18
CA ALA A 367 2.30 -17.23 3.80
C ALA A 367 2.66 -15.97 4.60
N TYR A 368 2.31 -14.82 4.02
CA TYR A 368 2.35 -13.51 4.66
C TYR A 368 0.95 -12.89 4.72
N ILE A 369 0.47 -12.58 5.91
CA ILE A 369 -0.80 -11.88 6.14
C ILE A 369 -0.50 -10.44 6.57
N ASN A 370 -0.99 -9.48 5.79
CA ASN A 370 -0.74 -8.06 6.05
C ASN A 370 -1.74 -7.48 7.08
N SER A 371 -1.25 -6.61 7.95
CA SER A 371 -1.99 -5.99 9.05
C SER A 371 -1.80 -4.47 9.16
N ASP A 372 -1.70 -3.79 8.02
CA ASP A 372 -2.00 -2.35 7.86
C ASP A 372 -3.47 -2.04 8.25
N SER A 373 -3.92 -0.79 8.11
CA SER A 373 -5.27 -0.25 8.11
C SER A 373 -6.37 -1.31 8.13
N SER A 374 -7.11 -1.35 9.23
CA SER A 374 -8.23 -2.29 9.43
C SER A 374 -9.58 -1.69 9.05
N ILE A 375 -9.69 -0.36 8.95
CA ILE A 375 -10.96 0.36 8.75
C ILE A 375 -10.80 1.58 7.82
N GLU A 376 -11.06 1.43 6.53
CA GLU A 376 -11.07 2.52 5.53
C GLU A 376 -12.49 2.98 5.16
N GLY A 377 -13.50 2.40 5.79
CA GLY A 377 -14.91 2.69 5.60
C GLY A 377 -15.76 1.61 6.26
N ASN A 378 -17.03 1.90 6.49
CA ASN A 378 -17.89 1.09 7.36
C ASN A 378 -18.93 0.25 6.60
N TYR A 379 -18.76 0.06 5.29
CA TYR A 379 -19.78 -0.61 4.47
C TYR A 379 -19.67 -2.13 4.51
N THR A 380 -18.52 -2.69 4.14
CA THR A 380 -18.32 -4.16 4.07
C THR A 380 -16.84 -4.55 4.10
N LEU A 381 -16.57 -5.85 4.17
CA LEU A 381 -15.23 -6.43 4.10
C LEU A 381 -14.63 -6.28 2.70
N ARG A 382 -13.33 -6.03 2.64
CA ARG A 382 -12.49 -6.15 1.45
C ARG A 382 -11.36 -7.13 1.72
N VAL A 383 -11.14 -8.04 0.77
CA VAL A 383 -10.02 -8.97 0.79
C VAL A 383 -9.26 -8.87 -0.53
N ASP A 384 -7.93 -8.81 -0.42
CA ASP A 384 -7.03 -8.94 -1.54
C ASP A 384 -6.03 -10.06 -1.21
N CYS A 385 -5.94 -11.12 -2.01
CA CYS A 385 -5.01 -12.24 -1.75
C CYS A 385 -4.70 -13.06 -3.01
N THR A 386 -3.70 -13.95 -2.91
CA THR A 386 -3.45 -14.97 -3.94
C THR A 386 -4.64 -15.94 -4.07
N PRO A 387 -4.92 -16.47 -5.28
CA PRO A 387 -5.91 -17.53 -5.48
C PRO A 387 -5.77 -18.72 -4.54
N LEU A 388 -4.57 -19.03 -4.06
CA LEU A 388 -4.34 -20.12 -3.10
C LEU A 388 -5.13 -19.96 -1.80
N LEU A 389 -5.43 -18.72 -1.39
CA LEU A 389 -6.10 -18.39 -0.14
C LEU A 389 -7.62 -18.23 -0.25
N TYR A 390 -8.21 -18.32 -1.45
CA TYR A 390 -9.62 -17.99 -1.67
C TYR A 390 -10.56 -18.87 -0.83
N GLN A 391 -10.40 -20.20 -0.89
CA GLN A 391 -11.24 -21.12 -0.12
C GLN A 391 -11.11 -20.89 1.38
N LEU A 392 -9.89 -20.70 1.89
CA LEU A 392 -9.65 -20.47 3.31
C LEU A 392 -10.37 -19.20 3.78
N VAL A 393 -10.25 -18.09 3.03
CA VAL A 393 -10.96 -16.84 3.33
C VAL A 393 -12.48 -17.08 3.35
N TYR A 394 -13.03 -17.75 2.34
CA TYR A 394 -14.46 -18.01 2.25
C TYR A 394 -14.98 -18.92 3.37
N GLN A 395 -14.19 -19.90 3.81
CA GLN A 395 -14.53 -20.78 4.92
C GLN A 395 -14.53 -20.00 6.24
N LEU A 396 -13.44 -19.30 6.54
CA LEU A 396 -13.30 -18.56 7.80
C LEU A 396 -14.35 -17.46 7.96
N THR A 397 -14.66 -16.75 6.88
CA THR A 397 -15.70 -15.69 6.91
C THR A 397 -17.11 -16.23 7.14
N LYS A 398 -17.38 -17.51 6.87
CA LYS A 398 -18.68 -18.15 7.22
C LYS A 398 -18.81 -18.44 8.71
N GLU A 399 -17.69 -18.55 9.42
CA GLU A 399 -17.64 -18.88 10.86
C GLU A 399 -17.53 -17.63 11.74
N ILE A 400 -17.25 -16.48 11.15
CA ILE A 400 -17.19 -15.18 11.84
C ILE A 400 -18.54 -14.50 11.75
N SER A 401 -19.09 -14.02 12.87
CA SER A 401 -20.31 -13.22 12.87
C SER A 401 -20.10 -11.87 12.18
N SER A 402 -21.07 -11.45 11.37
CA SER A 402 -21.06 -10.13 10.74
C SER A 402 -21.18 -9.01 11.78
N PRO A 403 -20.34 -7.96 11.71
CA PRO A 403 -20.48 -6.76 12.53
C PRO A 403 -21.39 -5.70 11.88
N ASP A 404 -21.99 -6.02 10.74
CA ASP A 404 -22.80 -5.07 9.96
C ASP A 404 -24.22 -4.96 10.53
N ASP A 405 -24.72 -3.73 10.62
CA ASP A 405 -26.09 -3.46 11.07
C ASP A 405 -27.09 -4.11 10.10
N GLY A 406 -28.09 -4.81 10.66
CA GLY A 406 -29.04 -5.63 9.89
C GLY A 406 -28.59 -7.07 9.61
N PHE A 407 -27.41 -7.46 10.10
CA PHE A 407 -26.82 -8.80 9.91
C PHE A 407 -26.49 -9.49 11.26
N GLU A 408 -27.22 -9.18 12.33
CA GLU A 408 -26.89 -9.58 13.73
C GLU A 408 -26.82 -11.10 13.98
N ASN A 409 -27.41 -11.92 13.09
CA ASN A 409 -27.38 -13.39 13.15
C ASN A 409 -26.83 -14.01 11.86
N LYS A 410 -26.02 -13.25 11.11
CA LYS A 410 -25.46 -13.66 9.83
C LYS A 410 -23.94 -13.76 9.93
N SER A 411 -23.37 -14.59 9.08
CA SER A 411 -21.93 -14.67 8.92
C SER A 411 -21.38 -13.44 8.20
N LEU A 412 -20.11 -13.13 8.41
CA LEU A 412 -19.35 -12.11 7.69
C LEU A 412 -19.33 -12.42 6.19
N TYR A 413 -19.34 -13.70 5.81
CA TYR A 413 -19.48 -14.14 4.41
C TYR A 413 -20.81 -13.70 3.80
N GLU A 414 -21.92 -13.87 4.51
CA GLU A 414 -23.25 -13.49 4.00
C GLU A 414 -23.37 -11.98 3.78
N SER A 415 -22.95 -11.15 4.74
CA SER A 415 -22.97 -9.69 4.58
C SER A 415 -22.01 -9.21 3.50
N TRP A 416 -20.82 -9.81 3.41
CA TRP A 416 -19.84 -9.50 2.38
C TRP A 416 -20.31 -9.87 0.97
N LEU A 417 -20.89 -11.07 0.80
CA LEU A 417 -21.44 -11.53 -0.46
C LEU A 417 -22.54 -10.60 -0.97
N GLU A 418 -23.46 -10.22 -0.08
CA GLU A 418 -24.60 -9.36 -0.44
C GLU A 418 -24.12 -7.96 -0.88
N LYS A 419 -23.13 -7.40 -0.16
CA LYS A 419 -22.66 -6.03 -0.37
C LYS A 419 -21.64 -5.89 -1.50
N ASP A 420 -20.75 -6.87 -1.69
CA ASP A 420 -19.76 -6.85 -2.78
C ASP A 420 -19.58 -8.21 -3.48
N PRO A 421 -20.55 -8.63 -4.31
CA PRO A 421 -20.42 -9.85 -5.10
C PRO A 421 -19.30 -9.74 -6.15
N SER A 422 -18.62 -10.86 -6.39
CA SER A 422 -17.61 -10.97 -7.45
C SER A 422 -18.23 -10.75 -8.83
N SER A 423 -17.49 -10.06 -9.70
CA SER A 423 -17.92 -9.81 -11.09
C SER A 423 -17.81 -11.05 -11.95
N GLU A 424 -16.91 -11.97 -11.61
CA GLU A 424 -16.68 -13.21 -12.35
C GLU A 424 -17.70 -14.30 -11.94
N ASN A 425 -18.11 -14.32 -10.67
CA ASN A 425 -19.12 -15.23 -10.17
C ASN A 425 -19.90 -14.60 -9.00
N LYS A 426 -21.16 -14.21 -9.27
CA LYS A 426 -22.01 -13.50 -8.30
C LYS A 426 -22.38 -14.30 -7.05
N ASN A 427 -22.12 -15.62 -7.03
CA ASN A 427 -22.37 -16.46 -5.86
C ASN A 427 -21.23 -16.44 -4.82
N PHE A 428 -20.13 -15.75 -5.14
CA PHE A 428 -18.99 -15.57 -4.23
C PHE A 428 -18.72 -14.09 -3.98
N PRO A 429 -18.28 -13.73 -2.76
CA PRO A 429 -17.78 -12.40 -2.49
C PRO A 429 -16.55 -12.08 -3.33
N ARG A 430 -16.36 -10.80 -3.63
CA ARG A 430 -15.23 -10.33 -4.40
C ARG A 430 -13.94 -10.38 -3.60
N ILE A 431 -12.97 -11.12 -4.13
CA ILE A 431 -11.56 -11.01 -3.74
C ILE A 431 -10.81 -10.28 -4.86
N ASN A 432 -10.01 -9.27 -4.52
CA ASN A 432 -9.17 -8.59 -5.51
C ASN A 432 -7.74 -9.14 -5.51
N LYS A 433 -6.97 -8.72 -6.51
CA LYS A 433 -5.57 -9.08 -6.66
C LYS A 433 -4.70 -8.19 -5.77
N LEU A 434 -3.57 -8.71 -5.32
CA LEU A 434 -2.53 -7.95 -4.63
C LEU A 434 -1.63 -7.22 -5.63
N GLY A 435 -1.42 -5.91 -5.47
CA GLY A 435 -0.42 -5.18 -6.24
C GLY A 435 0.78 -4.84 -5.34
N SER A 436 0.85 -3.57 -4.99
CA SER A 436 1.76 -2.95 -4.02
C SER A 436 0.91 -2.10 -3.06
N GLY A 437 1.52 -1.15 -2.37
CA GLY A 437 0.88 -0.19 -1.49
C GLY A 437 0.68 -0.72 -0.08
N SER A 438 1.47 -1.71 0.33
CA SER A 438 1.76 -2.04 1.73
C SER A 438 2.87 -3.10 1.79
N ASP A 439 3.31 -3.46 3.00
CA ASP A 439 4.46 -4.31 3.30
C ASP A 439 4.45 -5.71 2.68
N PHE A 440 3.32 -6.21 2.17
CA PHE A 440 3.27 -7.50 1.48
C PHE A 440 4.02 -7.51 0.13
N GLU A 441 4.38 -6.33 -0.43
CA GLU A 441 4.97 -6.22 -1.76
C GLU A 441 6.22 -7.10 -1.92
N ALA A 442 7.23 -6.94 -1.06
CA ALA A 442 8.47 -7.71 -1.16
C ALA A 442 8.23 -9.22 -0.95
N TYR A 443 7.30 -9.60 -0.08
CA TYR A 443 6.97 -11.00 0.16
C TYR A 443 6.31 -11.63 -1.07
N PHE A 444 5.37 -10.94 -1.69
CA PHE A 444 4.59 -11.46 -2.80
C PHE A 444 5.27 -11.28 -4.16
N GLN A 445 5.57 -10.04 -4.54
CA GLN A 445 6.05 -9.69 -5.89
C GLN A 445 7.51 -10.09 -6.14
N ARG A 446 8.33 -10.14 -5.07
CA ARG A 446 9.77 -10.43 -5.17
C ARG A 446 10.11 -11.83 -4.69
N LEU A 447 9.59 -12.24 -3.54
CA LEU A 447 9.91 -13.54 -2.94
C LEU A 447 8.91 -14.66 -3.29
N GLY A 448 7.78 -14.36 -3.94
CA GLY A 448 6.77 -15.35 -4.35
C GLY A 448 6.03 -16.02 -3.19
N ILE A 449 5.89 -15.35 -2.05
CA ILE A 449 5.22 -15.84 -0.84
C ILE A 449 3.73 -15.58 -0.97
N ALA A 450 2.92 -16.64 -0.85
CA ALA A 450 1.46 -16.56 -0.85
C ALA A 450 1.01 -15.51 0.19
N SER A 451 0.30 -14.48 -0.26
CA SER A 451 0.01 -13.32 0.58
C SER A 451 -1.46 -12.95 0.58
N GLY A 452 -1.90 -12.27 1.64
CA GLY A 452 -3.26 -11.74 1.73
C GLY A 452 -3.40 -10.56 2.70
N ARG A 453 -4.40 -9.72 2.45
CA ARG A 453 -4.84 -8.64 3.35
C ARG A 453 -6.36 -8.62 3.45
N ALA A 454 -6.88 -8.19 4.59
CA ALA A 454 -8.30 -8.00 4.80
C ALA A 454 -8.56 -6.74 5.63
N ARG A 455 -9.57 -5.94 5.26
CA ARG A 455 -9.96 -4.70 5.95
C ARG A 455 -11.44 -4.39 5.73
N TYR A 456 -12.01 -3.48 6.50
CA TYR A 456 -13.32 -2.90 6.20
C TYR A 456 -13.17 -1.69 5.26
N THR A 457 -14.12 -1.52 4.33
CA THR A 457 -14.06 -0.50 3.28
C THR A 457 -15.43 0.16 3.05
N LYS A 458 -15.41 1.28 2.32
CA LYS A 458 -16.56 2.03 1.80
C LYS A 458 -17.33 1.32 0.67
N ASN A 459 -18.50 1.86 0.31
CA ASN A 459 -19.29 1.37 -0.80
C ASN A 459 -18.84 1.99 -2.11
N ARG A 460 -18.01 1.29 -2.90
CA ARG A 460 -17.51 1.79 -4.21
C ARG A 460 -18.60 2.16 -5.24
N LYS A 461 -19.85 1.71 -5.06
CA LYS A 461 -20.96 2.08 -5.95
C LYS A 461 -21.41 3.52 -5.72
N THR A 462 -21.47 3.96 -4.46
CA THR A 462 -21.87 5.32 -4.06
C THR A 462 -20.66 6.23 -3.84
N ASP A 463 -19.61 5.69 -3.25
CA ASP A 463 -18.45 6.43 -2.78
C ASP A 463 -17.33 6.36 -3.82
N LYS A 464 -17.26 7.38 -4.69
CA LYS A 464 -16.34 7.43 -5.84
C LYS A 464 -14.93 7.94 -5.51
N TYR A 465 -14.75 8.50 -4.32
CA TYR A 465 -13.46 8.94 -3.82
C TYR A 465 -12.43 7.82 -3.76
N SER A 466 -11.14 8.15 -3.85
CA SER A 466 -10.07 7.18 -3.60
C SER A 466 -9.77 7.09 -2.10
N SER A 467 -9.20 5.98 -1.64
CA SER A 467 -8.87 5.74 -0.22
C SER A 467 -10.04 6.11 0.73
N TYR A 468 -9.78 7.01 1.68
CA TYR A 468 -10.74 7.63 2.58
C TYR A 468 -10.41 9.14 2.75
N PRO A 469 -11.38 9.98 3.17
CA PRO A 469 -11.27 11.41 2.98
C PRO A 469 -10.12 12.12 3.67
N VAL A 470 -9.56 11.66 4.78
CA VAL A 470 -8.51 12.36 5.56
C VAL A 470 -7.14 11.67 5.48
N TYR A 471 -6.95 10.85 4.46
CA TYR A 471 -5.76 10.03 4.26
C TYR A 471 -4.45 10.84 4.28
N HIS A 472 -3.48 10.44 5.10
CA HIS A 472 -2.16 11.09 5.24
C HIS A 472 -2.23 12.56 5.68
N THR A 473 -3.23 12.92 6.48
CA THR A 473 -3.37 14.28 7.04
C THR A 473 -3.29 14.29 8.55
N ILE A 474 -3.20 15.49 9.15
CA ILE A 474 -3.23 15.65 10.61
C ILE A 474 -4.57 15.22 11.23
N TYR A 475 -5.63 15.08 10.44
CA TYR A 475 -6.98 14.72 10.89
C TYR A 475 -7.21 13.20 11.05
N GLU A 476 -6.19 12.38 10.80
CA GLU A 476 -6.20 10.94 11.12
C GLU A 476 -6.06 10.67 12.62
N THR A 477 -7.07 11.06 13.39
CA THR A 477 -7.05 11.00 14.86
C THR A 477 -7.84 9.81 15.43
N PHE A 478 -7.63 9.49 16.71
CA PHE A 478 -8.43 8.48 17.39
C PHE A 478 -9.93 8.79 17.34
N GLU A 479 -10.26 10.06 17.59
CA GLU A 479 -11.61 10.59 17.62
C GLU A 479 -12.30 10.41 16.28
N LEU A 480 -11.57 10.55 15.16
CA LEU A 480 -12.09 10.24 13.83
C LEU A 480 -12.63 8.80 13.76
N VAL A 481 -11.80 7.85 14.17
CA VAL A 481 -12.12 6.41 14.11
C VAL A 481 -13.27 6.07 15.05
N GLU A 482 -13.19 6.53 16.30
CA GLU A 482 -14.18 6.27 17.34
C GLU A 482 -15.54 6.90 16.99
N ASN A 483 -15.58 8.11 16.44
CA ASN A 483 -16.85 8.81 16.26
C ASN A 483 -17.51 8.52 14.90
N PHE A 484 -16.73 8.32 13.85
CA PHE A 484 -17.26 8.30 12.47
C PHE A 484 -17.10 6.97 11.75
N TYR A 485 -16.09 6.16 12.09
CA TYR A 485 -15.81 4.91 11.35
C TYR A 485 -16.33 3.66 12.06
N ASP A 486 -15.98 3.46 13.33
CA ASP A 486 -16.36 2.25 14.07
C ASP A 486 -16.51 2.50 15.58
N PRO A 487 -17.57 3.20 16.04
CA PRO A 487 -17.75 3.53 17.45
C PRO A 487 -17.81 2.34 18.41
N THR A 488 -18.26 1.20 17.90
CA THR A 488 -18.37 -0.05 18.68
C THR A 488 -17.13 -0.93 18.56
N PHE A 489 -16.18 -0.59 17.69
CA PHE A 489 -15.00 -1.38 17.36
C PHE A 489 -15.32 -2.81 16.87
N LYS A 490 -16.57 -3.08 16.47
CA LYS A 490 -17.02 -4.41 16.01
C LYS A 490 -16.46 -4.74 14.62
N LYS A 491 -16.35 -3.75 13.74
CA LYS A 491 -15.82 -3.94 12.38
C LYS A 491 -14.33 -4.26 12.46
N GLN A 492 -13.57 -3.49 13.24
CA GLN A 492 -12.16 -3.78 13.52
C GLN A 492 -11.97 -5.13 14.24
N LEU A 493 -12.86 -5.51 15.16
CA LEU A 493 -12.84 -6.85 15.78
C LEU A 493 -13.03 -7.97 14.75
N SER A 494 -13.95 -7.83 13.80
CA SER A 494 -14.16 -8.84 12.74
C SER A 494 -12.92 -9.01 11.85
N VAL A 495 -12.22 -7.90 11.55
CA VAL A 495 -10.95 -7.93 10.82
C VAL A 495 -9.87 -8.62 11.64
N ALA A 496 -9.80 -8.37 12.95
CA ALA A 496 -8.88 -9.07 13.85
C ALA A 496 -9.15 -10.58 13.89
N GLN A 497 -10.41 -10.99 13.96
CA GLN A 497 -10.82 -12.38 13.91
C GLN A 497 -10.41 -13.04 12.59
N LEU A 498 -10.67 -12.40 11.45
CA LEU A 498 -10.32 -12.95 10.14
C LEU A 498 -8.79 -13.05 9.96
N ARG A 499 -8.04 -11.97 10.24
CA ARG A 499 -6.57 -11.98 10.15
C ARG A 499 -5.96 -13.03 11.08
N GLY A 500 -6.44 -13.10 12.32
CA GLY A 500 -5.95 -14.08 13.29
C GLY A 500 -6.31 -15.52 12.96
N ALA A 501 -7.52 -15.77 12.44
CA ALA A 501 -7.96 -17.09 12.01
C ALA A 501 -7.19 -17.57 10.76
N LEU A 502 -6.90 -16.69 9.81
CA LEU A 502 -6.02 -16.99 8.67
C LEU A 502 -4.66 -17.48 9.16
N VAL A 503 -4.04 -16.72 10.07
CA VAL A 503 -2.73 -17.07 10.65
C VAL A 503 -2.80 -18.39 11.41
N TYR A 504 -3.86 -18.61 12.20
CA TYR A 504 -4.06 -19.85 12.95
C TYR A 504 -4.17 -21.06 12.02
N GLU A 505 -5.05 -21.02 11.02
CA GLU A 505 -5.23 -22.14 10.09
C GLU A 505 -3.97 -22.45 9.29
N LEU A 506 -3.28 -21.43 8.79
CA LEU A 506 -2.03 -21.62 8.06
C LEU A 506 -0.92 -22.21 8.94
N ALA A 507 -0.90 -21.83 10.22
CA ALA A 507 0.14 -22.25 11.15
C ALA A 507 -0.13 -23.61 11.80
N ASP A 508 -1.38 -24.03 11.93
CA ASP A 508 -1.75 -25.21 12.73
C ASP A 508 -2.34 -26.37 11.92
N SER A 509 -2.97 -26.13 10.76
CA SER A 509 -3.52 -27.21 9.92
C SER A 509 -2.44 -28.17 9.43
N LYS A 510 -2.68 -29.48 9.55
CA LYS A 510 -1.71 -30.54 9.18
C LYS A 510 -1.32 -30.44 7.70
N ILE A 511 -2.32 -30.32 6.83
CA ILE A 511 -2.16 -29.97 5.42
C ILE A 511 -2.34 -28.45 5.27
N ILE A 512 -1.46 -27.79 4.52
CA ILE A 512 -1.59 -26.34 4.28
C ILE A 512 -2.93 -26.09 3.54
N PRO A 513 -3.80 -25.19 4.05
CA PRO A 513 -5.15 -24.98 3.52
C PRO A 513 -5.17 -24.13 2.24
N PHE A 514 -4.37 -24.51 1.24
CA PHE A 514 -4.35 -23.89 -0.08
C PHE A 514 -5.15 -24.69 -1.11
N ASN A 515 -5.76 -23.99 -2.07
CA ASN A 515 -6.42 -24.62 -3.21
C ASN A 515 -5.82 -24.18 -4.56
N ILE A 516 -5.03 -25.08 -5.16
CA ILE A 516 -4.38 -24.88 -6.47
C ILE A 516 -5.40 -24.79 -7.63
N GLN A 517 -6.57 -25.42 -7.54
CA GLN A 517 -7.56 -25.38 -8.63
C GLN A 517 -8.16 -23.97 -8.79
N ASP A 518 -8.23 -23.17 -7.72
CA ASP A 518 -8.64 -21.77 -7.83
C ASP A 518 -7.59 -20.92 -8.56
N TYR A 519 -6.31 -21.26 -8.43
CA TYR A 519 -5.27 -20.68 -9.28
C TYR A 519 -5.47 -21.04 -10.75
N ALA A 520 -5.78 -22.31 -11.07
CA ALA A 520 -6.05 -22.73 -12.44
C ALA A 520 -7.22 -21.95 -13.08
N LYS A 521 -8.29 -21.72 -12.31
CA LYS A 521 -9.42 -20.87 -12.75
C LYS A 521 -8.98 -19.42 -12.98
N ALA A 522 -8.20 -18.86 -12.06
CA ALA A 522 -7.67 -17.51 -12.19
C ALA A 522 -6.79 -17.34 -13.45
N LEU A 523 -5.86 -18.27 -13.71
CA LEU A 523 -5.01 -18.26 -14.90
C LEU A 523 -5.81 -18.33 -16.20
N LYS A 524 -6.87 -19.14 -16.24
CA LYS A 524 -7.79 -19.19 -17.38
C LYS A 524 -8.44 -17.83 -17.65
N ASN A 525 -8.89 -17.16 -16.60
CA ASN A 525 -9.47 -15.81 -16.71
C ASN A 525 -8.42 -14.82 -17.21
N TYR A 526 -7.19 -14.87 -16.68
CA TYR A 526 -6.11 -13.94 -17.06
C TYR A 526 -5.67 -14.13 -18.51
N ALA A 527 -5.46 -15.37 -18.95
CA ALA A 527 -5.13 -15.70 -20.34
C ALA A 527 -6.24 -15.23 -21.31
N THR A 528 -7.50 -15.39 -20.92
CA THR A 528 -8.64 -14.89 -21.70
C THR A 528 -8.66 -13.36 -21.76
N SER A 529 -8.37 -12.67 -20.65
CA SER A 529 -8.32 -11.22 -20.60
C SER A 529 -7.22 -10.64 -21.48
N ILE A 530 -6.00 -11.16 -21.44
CA ILE A 530 -4.90 -10.66 -22.29
C ILE A 530 -5.15 -10.95 -23.76
N TYR A 531 -5.65 -12.14 -24.08
CA TYR A 531 -6.02 -12.49 -25.44
C TYR A 531 -7.11 -11.57 -26.00
N ASN A 532 -8.12 -11.23 -25.20
CA ASN A 532 -9.16 -10.29 -25.63
C ASN A 532 -8.61 -8.86 -25.78
N LEU A 533 -7.65 -8.45 -24.94
CA LEU A 533 -6.99 -7.15 -25.08
C LEU A 533 -6.15 -7.08 -26.37
N SER A 534 -5.51 -8.18 -26.79
CA SER A 534 -4.67 -8.21 -27.99
C SER A 534 -5.48 -8.21 -29.30
N LYS A 535 -6.77 -8.62 -29.27
CA LYS A 535 -7.65 -8.63 -30.46
C LYS A 535 -7.83 -7.27 -31.13
N LYS A 536 -7.60 -6.15 -30.44
CA LYS A 536 -7.60 -4.82 -31.06
C LYS A 536 -6.47 -4.62 -32.09
N HIS A 537 -5.50 -5.54 -32.12
CA HIS A 537 -4.34 -5.54 -33.02
C HIS A 537 -4.22 -6.87 -33.80
N ASP A 538 -5.35 -7.52 -34.08
CA ASP A 538 -5.42 -8.86 -34.66
C ASP A 538 -4.67 -9.02 -36.00
N GLN A 539 -4.68 -7.98 -36.85
CA GLN A 539 -3.90 -8.00 -38.09
C GLN A 539 -2.39 -7.97 -37.80
N GLN A 540 -1.94 -7.10 -36.89
CA GLN A 540 -0.53 -7.01 -36.49
C GLN A 540 -0.05 -8.31 -35.84
N LEU A 541 -0.90 -9.00 -35.07
CA LEU A 541 -0.56 -10.32 -34.50
C LEU A 541 -0.26 -11.32 -35.62
N ARG A 542 -1.06 -11.36 -36.68
CA ARG A 542 -0.81 -12.22 -37.85
C ARG A 542 0.44 -11.81 -38.60
N ASP A 543 0.59 -10.53 -38.90
CA ASP A 543 1.72 -10.00 -39.69
C ASP A 543 3.08 -10.27 -39.01
N HIS A 544 3.10 -10.27 -37.67
CA HIS A 544 4.30 -10.53 -36.86
C HIS A 544 4.39 -11.96 -36.30
N GLY A 545 3.49 -12.86 -36.67
CA GLY A 545 3.54 -14.27 -36.23
C GLY A 545 3.38 -14.47 -34.71
N VAL A 546 2.63 -13.60 -34.03
CA VAL A 546 2.39 -13.69 -32.58
C VAL A 546 1.20 -14.60 -32.30
N SER A 547 1.42 -15.70 -31.56
CA SER A 547 0.38 -16.64 -31.13
C SER A 547 0.29 -16.74 -29.60
N PHE A 548 -0.92 -16.98 -29.11
CA PHE A 548 -1.24 -17.25 -27.69
C PHE A 548 -1.42 -18.75 -27.38
N ASP A 549 -1.24 -19.63 -28.38
CA ASP A 549 -1.50 -21.07 -28.21
C ASP A 549 -0.64 -21.71 -27.11
N SER A 550 0.62 -21.29 -27.00
CA SER A 550 1.52 -21.76 -25.94
C SER A 550 1.03 -21.36 -24.55
N LEU A 551 0.53 -20.13 -24.38
CA LEU A 551 -0.06 -19.67 -23.12
C LEU A 551 -1.30 -20.50 -22.77
N PHE A 552 -2.22 -20.69 -23.70
CA PHE A 552 -3.42 -21.49 -23.46
C PHE A 552 -3.09 -22.97 -23.20
N SER A 553 -2.09 -23.52 -23.88
CA SER A 553 -1.59 -24.88 -23.63
C SER A 553 -0.99 -25.01 -22.23
N ALA A 554 -0.17 -24.06 -21.79
CA ALA A 554 0.39 -24.05 -20.44
C ALA A 554 -0.70 -23.95 -19.36
N VAL A 555 -1.71 -23.09 -19.56
CA VAL A 555 -2.87 -22.96 -18.64
C VAL A 555 -3.68 -24.26 -18.59
N LYS A 556 -3.88 -24.94 -19.72
CA LYS A 556 -4.55 -26.24 -19.76
C LYS A 556 -3.77 -27.28 -18.95
N ASN A 557 -2.48 -27.41 -19.21
CA ASN A 557 -1.62 -28.36 -18.50
C ASN A 557 -1.59 -28.07 -16.99
N PHE A 558 -1.53 -26.79 -16.60
CA PHE A 558 -1.60 -26.38 -15.20
C PHE A 558 -2.92 -26.80 -14.56
N SER A 559 -4.05 -26.62 -15.25
CA SER A 559 -5.37 -27.03 -14.74
C SER A 559 -5.47 -28.54 -14.54
N GLU A 560 -4.93 -29.33 -15.46
CA GLU A 560 -4.89 -30.80 -15.36
C GLU A 560 -3.99 -31.24 -14.19
N ALA A 561 -2.77 -30.68 -14.10
CA ALA A 561 -1.82 -30.95 -13.03
C ALA A 561 -2.38 -30.57 -11.64
N ALA A 562 -3.07 -29.44 -11.53
CA ALA A 562 -3.75 -28.99 -10.31
C ALA A 562 -4.84 -29.99 -9.88
N SER A 563 -5.66 -30.45 -10.83
CA SER A 563 -6.71 -31.45 -10.58
C SER A 563 -6.11 -32.77 -10.07
N ASP A 564 -5.08 -33.26 -10.76
CA ASP A 564 -4.39 -34.49 -10.37
C ASP A 564 -3.67 -34.39 -9.03
N PHE A 565 -3.08 -33.22 -8.73
CA PHE A 565 -2.49 -32.95 -7.42
C PHE A 565 -3.54 -33.06 -6.32
N HIS A 566 -4.69 -32.40 -6.45
CA HIS A 566 -5.75 -32.46 -5.43
C HIS A 566 -6.31 -33.88 -5.25
N ARG A 567 -6.44 -34.65 -6.34
CA ARG A 567 -6.82 -36.07 -6.26
C ARG A 567 -5.79 -36.91 -5.48
N ARG A 568 -4.49 -36.64 -5.62
CA ARG A 568 -3.45 -37.31 -4.82
C ARG A 568 -3.45 -36.82 -3.38
N LEU A 569 -3.68 -35.53 -3.15
CA LEU A 569 -3.71 -34.93 -1.82
C LEU A 569 -4.78 -35.58 -0.93
N THR A 570 -5.95 -35.93 -1.48
CA THR A 570 -7.00 -36.63 -0.70
C THR A 570 -6.63 -38.06 -0.31
N GLN A 571 -5.61 -38.65 -0.95
CA GLN A 571 -5.18 -40.04 -0.73
C GLN A 571 -3.91 -40.14 0.14
N VAL A 572 -3.34 -39.00 0.56
CA VAL A 572 -2.11 -39.00 1.38
C VAL A 572 -2.39 -39.61 2.75
N ASP A 573 -1.51 -40.52 3.20
CA ASP A 573 -1.59 -41.03 4.57
C ASP A 573 -1.18 -39.93 5.55
N LEU A 574 -2.14 -39.42 6.32
CA LEU A 574 -1.92 -38.35 7.30
C LEU A 574 -1.11 -38.79 8.52
N ASN A 575 -0.82 -40.10 8.65
CA ASN A 575 0.06 -40.65 9.68
C ASN A 575 1.52 -40.76 9.23
N ASP A 576 1.79 -40.68 7.92
CA ASP A 576 3.15 -40.58 7.39
C ASP A 576 3.58 -39.10 7.35
N PRO A 577 4.46 -38.66 8.26
CA PRO A 577 4.86 -37.25 8.32
C PRO A 577 5.66 -36.83 7.08
N ILE A 578 6.37 -37.74 6.41
CA ILE A 578 7.17 -37.42 5.22
C ILE A 578 6.27 -37.25 4.02
N ALA A 579 5.29 -38.13 3.82
CA ALA A 579 4.30 -37.99 2.76
C ALA A 579 3.52 -36.66 2.88
N VAL A 580 3.07 -36.33 4.09
CA VAL A 580 2.41 -35.05 4.40
C VAL A 580 3.35 -33.87 4.10
N ARG A 581 4.62 -33.95 4.51
CA ARG A 581 5.58 -32.87 4.29
C ARG A 581 5.87 -32.64 2.80
N ILE A 582 6.02 -33.69 2.00
CA ILE A 582 6.22 -33.59 0.55
C ILE A 582 5.03 -32.87 -0.11
N MET A 583 3.79 -33.25 0.25
CA MET A 583 2.59 -32.58 -0.26
C MET A 583 2.52 -31.11 0.17
N ASN A 584 2.87 -30.82 1.43
CA ASN A 584 2.92 -29.45 1.93
C ASN A 584 3.98 -28.59 1.24
N ASP A 585 5.15 -29.16 0.93
CA ASP A 585 6.19 -28.42 0.21
C ASP A 585 5.75 -28.09 -1.22
N GLN A 586 5.01 -28.99 -1.90
CA GLN A 586 4.39 -28.68 -3.18
C GLN A 586 3.34 -27.55 -3.08
N LEU A 587 2.52 -27.53 -2.02
CA LEU A 587 1.56 -26.45 -1.77
C LEU A 587 2.27 -25.11 -1.50
N MET A 588 3.28 -25.11 -0.64
CA MET A 588 4.03 -23.93 -0.23
C MET A 588 4.82 -23.31 -1.40
N LEU A 589 5.53 -24.14 -2.16
CA LEU A 589 6.46 -23.69 -3.20
C LEU A 589 5.77 -23.36 -4.52
N LEU A 590 4.46 -23.67 -4.67
CA LEU A 590 3.73 -23.36 -5.89
C LEU A 590 3.76 -21.87 -6.23
N GLU A 591 3.57 -20.97 -5.25
CA GLU A 591 3.60 -19.53 -5.50
C GLU A 591 5.00 -19.07 -5.94
N ARG A 592 6.07 -19.74 -5.47
CA ARG A 592 7.46 -19.48 -5.89
C ARG A 592 7.70 -19.84 -7.35
N ALA A 593 6.95 -20.80 -7.88
CA ALA A 593 7.11 -21.25 -9.26
C ALA A 593 6.75 -20.17 -10.31
N PHE A 594 6.08 -19.09 -9.88
CA PHE A 594 5.75 -17.94 -10.73
C PHE A 594 6.79 -16.81 -10.64
N ILE A 595 7.92 -17.02 -9.96
CA ILE A 595 9.00 -16.02 -9.85
C ILE A 595 10.01 -16.22 -10.97
N ASP A 596 10.14 -15.21 -11.84
CA ASP A 596 11.25 -15.08 -12.79
C ASP A 596 12.40 -14.28 -12.14
N PRO A 597 13.58 -14.89 -11.92
CA PRO A 597 14.72 -14.20 -11.30
C PRO A 597 15.26 -13.02 -12.11
N LEU A 598 14.93 -12.91 -13.40
CA LEU A 598 15.30 -11.75 -14.23
C LEU A 598 14.44 -10.51 -13.93
N GLY A 599 13.27 -10.70 -13.33
CA GLY A 599 12.30 -9.64 -13.09
C GLY A 599 11.63 -9.13 -14.38
N LEU A 600 10.73 -8.16 -14.21
CA LEU A 600 10.07 -7.50 -15.34
C LEU A 600 11.01 -6.49 -16.02
N PRO A 601 10.82 -6.21 -17.33
CA PRO A 601 11.62 -5.21 -18.04
C PRO A 601 11.64 -3.85 -17.33
N GLY A 602 12.84 -3.38 -16.97
CA GLY A 602 13.06 -2.12 -16.25
C GLY A 602 12.62 -2.12 -14.78
N ARG A 603 12.22 -3.27 -14.22
CA ARG A 603 11.69 -3.45 -12.85
C ARG A 603 12.18 -4.77 -12.25
N GLN A 604 13.48 -4.84 -11.94
CA GLN A 604 14.16 -6.07 -11.53
C GLN A 604 13.58 -6.72 -10.26
N PHE A 605 12.99 -5.92 -9.36
CA PHE A 605 12.45 -6.42 -8.08
C PHE A 605 10.98 -6.84 -8.14
N TYR A 606 10.33 -6.65 -9.29
CA TYR A 606 9.05 -7.30 -9.58
C TYR A 606 9.32 -8.55 -10.40
N SER A 607 9.30 -9.69 -9.73
CA SER A 607 9.69 -10.98 -10.29
C SER A 607 8.50 -11.91 -10.53
N LEU A 608 7.30 -11.57 -10.06
CA LEU A 608 6.10 -12.36 -10.29
C LEU A 608 5.63 -12.26 -11.75
N ASP A 609 5.84 -13.33 -12.52
CA ASP A 609 5.47 -13.43 -13.93
C ASP A 609 4.02 -13.90 -14.11
N LEU A 610 3.09 -13.08 -13.61
CA LEU A 610 1.66 -13.30 -13.79
C LEU A 610 0.99 -12.03 -14.29
N PHE A 611 0.44 -12.13 -15.50
CA PHE A 611 -0.06 -11.02 -16.31
C PHE A 611 -0.81 -9.89 -15.57
N PRO A 612 -1.77 -10.13 -14.65
CA PRO A 612 -2.47 -9.01 -14.01
C PRO A 612 -1.65 -8.29 -12.93
N TYR A 613 -0.54 -8.86 -12.49
CA TYR A 613 0.42 -8.26 -11.55
C TYR A 613 1.50 -7.44 -12.28
N ILE A 614 1.67 -7.67 -13.58
CA ILE A 614 2.59 -6.94 -14.47
C ILE A 614 2.05 -5.55 -14.85
N LEU A 615 0.72 -5.42 -14.98
CA LEU A 615 0.01 -4.22 -15.44
C LEU A 615 -0.65 -3.40 -14.32
N GLY A 616 -0.59 -3.86 -13.07
CA GLY A 616 -1.29 -3.25 -11.92
C GLY A 616 -0.64 -2.00 -11.32
N PHE A 617 0.32 -1.38 -12.01
CA PHE A 617 1.15 -0.28 -11.50
C PHE A 617 1.23 0.91 -12.46
#